data_AF-A0A3D2L682-F1
#
_entry.id   AF-A0A3D2L682-F1
#
_cell.length_a   1.000
_cell.length_b   1.000
_cell.length_c   1.000
_cell.angle_alpha   90.00
_cell.angle_beta   90.00
_cell.angle_gamma   90.00
#
_symmetry.space_group_name_H-M   'P 1'
#
loop_
_entity.id
_entity.type
_entity.pdbx_description
1 polymer ?
#
loop_
_entity_poly.entity_id
_entity_poly.type
_entity_poly.pdbx_seq_one_letter_code
_entity_poly.pdbx_strand_id
1 'polypeptide(L)' 'AHRGEEVDAEVIDGPQSLVFDEAENRMHAQKAILRWCLDK' A
#
# COMPACT_ATOMS: atom_id res chain seq x y z
N ALA A 1 -2.41 -10.29 2.59
CA ALA A 1 -1.76 -10.87 3.78
C ALA A 1 -2.79 -11.71 4.52
N HIS A 2 -2.55 -13.01 4.69
CA HIS A 2 -3.29 -13.86 5.60
C HIS A 2 -2.81 -13.57 7.03
N ARG A 3 -3.77 -13.26 7.90
CA ARG A 3 -3.51 -12.99 9.32
C ARG A 3 -3.19 -14.31 10.02
N GLY A 4 -2.18 -14.30 10.89
CA GLY A 4 -1.74 -15.46 11.66
C GLY A 4 -0.91 -16.48 10.88
N GLU A 5 -0.56 -16.20 9.62
CA GLU A 5 0.37 -17.01 8.82
C GLU A 5 1.66 -16.23 8.54
N GLU A 6 1.62 -15.27 7.61
CA GLU A 6 2.78 -14.42 7.29
C GLU A 6 2.88 -13.15 8.13
N VAL A 7 1.80 -12.77 8.82
CA VAL A 7 1.78 -11.59 9.69
C VAL A 7 0.81 -11.78 10.84
N ASP A 8 1.22 -11.40 12.05
CA ASP A 8 0.35 -11.45 13.22
C ASP A 8 -0.81 -10.46 13.10
N ALA A 9 -2.01 -10.91 13.50
CA ALA A 9 -3.23 -10.11 13.41
C ALA A 9 -3.13 -8.80 14.21
N GLU A 10 -2.53 -8.86 15.40
CA GLU A 10 -2.34 -7.68 16.26
C GLU A 10 -1.35 -6.66 15.69
N VAL A 11 -0.42 -7.10 14.83
CA VAL A 11 0.55 -6.23 14.18
C VAL A 11 -0.07 -5.54 12.98
N ILE A 12 -0.74 -6.29 12.08
CA ILE A 12 -1.33 -5.71 10.86
C ILE A 12 -2.54 -4.82 11.15
N ASP A 13 -3.28 -5.07 12.22
CA ASP A 13 -4.41 -4.24 12.64
C ASP A 13 -4.05 -3.26 13.78
N GLY A 14 -2.78 -3.27 14.21
CA GLY A 14 -2.28 -2.45 15.32
C GLY A 14 -2.05 -0.98 14.95
N PRO A 15 -1.81 -0.11 15.96
CA PRO A 15 -1.71 1.34 15.77
C PRO A 15 -0.47 1.80 14.98
N GLN A 16 0.52 0.92 14.80
CA GLN A 16 1.72 1.18 13.99
C GLN A 16 1.58 0.68 12.56
N SER A 17 0.47 0.03 12.21
CA SER A 17 0.23 -0.49 10.87
C SER A 17 -0.12 0.63 9.89
N LEU A 18 0.62 0.69 8.78
CA LEU A 18 0.43 1.66 7.69
C LEU A 18 0.05 0.98 6.37
N VAL A 19 -0.39 -0.28 6.43
CA VAL A 19 -0.64 -1.09 5.22
C VAL A 19 -1.73 -0.52 4.32
N PHE A 20 -2.68 0.23 4.88
CA PHE A 20 -3.74 0.90 4.11
C PHE A 20 -3.22 2.16 3.41
N ASP A 21 -2.39 2.96 4.07
CA ASP A 21 -1.73 4.12 3.47
C ASP A 21 -0.77 3.68 2.35
N GLU A 22 -0.01 2.61 2.59
CA GLU A 22 0.82 1.97 1.56
C GLU A 22 -0.02 1.51 0.37
N ALA A 23 -1.18 0.91 0.63
CA ALA A 23 -2.09 0.45 -0.42
C ALA A 23 -2.67 1.61 -1.25
N GLU A 24 -3.06 2.71 -0.62
CA GLU A 24 -3.53 3.92 -1.31
C GLU A 24 -2.42 4.56 -2.16
N ASN A 25 -1.20 4.64 -1.61
CA ASN A 25 -0.03 5.20 -2.30
C ASN A 25 0.28 4.50 -3.63
N ARG A 26 -0.14 3.23 -3.82
CA ARG A 26 -0.03 2.56 -5.12
C ARG A 26 -0.79 3.29 -6.23
N MET A 27 -1.98 3.81 -5.96
CA MET A 27 -2.76 4.56 -6.95
C MET A 27 -2.05 5.86 -7.33
N HIS A 28 -1.51 6.58 -6.36
CA HIS A 28 -0.76 7.81 -6.61
C HIS A 28 0.51 7.55 -7.42
N ALA A 29 1.28 6.52 -7.07
CA ALA A 29 2.47 6.11 -7.81
C ALA A 29 2.13 5.73 -9.26
N GLN A 30 1.07 4.93 -9.47
CA GLN A 30 0.61 4.54 -10.81
C GLN A 30 0.17 5.75 -11.64
N LYS A 31 -0.59 6.69 -11.06
CA LYS A 31 -0.97 7.95 -11.72
C LYS A 31 0.26 8.76 -12.13
N ALA A 32 1.26 8.88 -11.26
CA ALA A 32 2.49 9.60 -11.56
C ALA A 32 3.27 8.95 -12.71
N ILE A 33 3.37 7.61 -12.72
CA ILE A 33 4.00 6.86 -13.81
C ILE A 33 3.27 7.10 -15.14
N LEU A 34 1.94 7.02 -15.15
CA LEU A 34 1.15 7.25 -16.36
C LEU A 34 1.34 8.67 -16.89
N ARG A 35 1.29 9.69 -16.03
CA ARG A 35 1.60 11.08 -16.40
C ARG A 35 3.01 11.16 -17.01
N TRP A 36 4.02 10.61 -16.35
CA TRP A 36 5.40 10.64 -16.84
C TRP A 36 5.57 9.97 -18.21
N CYS A 37 4.92 8.83 -18.45
CA CYS A 37 5.01 8.11 -19.71
C CYS A 37 4.23 8.78 -20.86
N LEU A 38 3.08 9.39 -20.56
CA LEU A 38 2.12 9.83 -21.58
C LEU A 38 2.17 11.33 -21.87
N ASP A 39 2.78 12.13 -20.99
CA ASP A 39 2.95 13.56 -21.22
C ASP A 39 4.25 13.85 -21.95
N LYS A 40 4.15 13.75 -23.26
CA LYS A 40 5.04 14.44 -24.20
C LYS A 40 4.43 15.78 -24.62
#